data_AF-A0A432MFQ8-F1
#
_entry.id   AF-A0A432MFQ8-F1
#
_cell.length_a   1.000
_cell.length_b   1.000
_cell.length_c   1.000
_cell.angle_alpha   90.00
_cell.angle_beta   90.00
_cell.angle_gamma   90.00
#
_symmetry.space_group_name_H-M   'P 1'
#
loop_
_entity.id
_entity.type
_entity.pdbx_description
1 polymer ?
#
loop_
_entity_poly.entity_id
_entity_poly.type
_entity_poly.pdbx_seq_one_letter_code
_entity_poly.pdbx_strand_id
1 'polypeptide(L)'
;MMMVEPPVPLEADPEFRAVASARGLPSVVDPGAYRRVLVNPFLGLLGAGAWVAAARAVLVVGVEGMARPLLLVWLLVGAILLPRLFQFHCLDCGRTGRLARWRRHVCPKIARRIVEGRPLRIRWPGPIAQLVVWGYVLAVVLVLVRIGVPTSR
;
A
#
# COMPACT_ATOMS: atom_id res chain seq x y z
N MET A 1 11.58 -55.50 -28.66
CA MET A 1 11.46 -54.14 -29.24
C MET A 1 10.00 -53.74 -29.09
N MET A 2 9.65 -52.98 -28.05
CA MET A 2 8.27 -52.51 -27.83
C MET A 2 8.10 -51.18 -28.56
N MET A 3 7.20 -51.12 -29.54
CA MET A 3 6.84 -49.88 -30.21
C MET A 3 5.99 -49.05 -29.24
N VAL A 4 6.53 -47.92 -28.80
CA VAL A 4 5.79 -46.92 -28.03
C VAL A 4 4.90 -46.17 -29.01
N GLU A 5 3.59 -46.36 -28.88
CA GLU A 5 2.59 -45.59 -29.61
C GLU A 5 2.78 -44.08 -29.34
N PRO A 6 2.75 -43.21 -30.36
CA PRO A 6 2.87 -41.79 -30.14
C PRO A 6 1.68 -41.29 -29.31
N PRO A 7 1.89 -40.41 -28.32
CA PRO A 7 0.79 -39.88 -27.52
C PRO A 7 -0.20 -39.16 -28.42
N VAL A 8 -1.47 -39.53 -28.30
CA VAL A 8 -2.60 -38.86 -28.96
C VAL A 8 -2.51 -37.36 -28.67
N PRO A 9 -2.63 -36.47 -29.67
CA PRO A 9 -2.69 -35.03 -29.43
C PRO A 9 -3.86 -34.76 -28.47
N LEU A 10 -3.56 -34.23 -27.28
CA LEU A 10 -4.56 -33.77 -26.34
C LEU A 10 -5.37 -32.67 -27.02
N GLU A 11 -6.57 -33.04 -27.48
CA GLU A 11 -7.56 -32.11 -27.97
C GLU A 11 -7.91 -31.18 -26.82
N ALA A 12 -7.60 -29.89 -26.98
CA ALA A 12 -7.77 -28.89 -25.95
C ALA A 12 -9.28 -28.75 -25.67
N ASP A 13 -9.72 -29.33 -24.55
CA ASP A 13 -11.10 -29.28 -24.08
C ASP A 13 -11.58 -27.80 -24.01
N PRO A 14 -12.57 -27.40 -24.82
CA PRO A 14 -13.07 -26.02 -24.87
C PRO A 14 -13.77 -25.59 -23.57
N GLU A 15 -14.12 -26.53 -22.70
CA GLU A 15 -14.69 -26.26 -21.38
C GLU A 15 -13.63 -26.06 -20.30
N PHE A 16 -12.40 -26.53 -20.55
CA PHE A 16 -11.25 -26.34 -19.66
C PHE A 16 -10.66 -24.94 -19.83
N ARG A 17 -11.41 -23.91 -19.41
CA ARG A 17 -10.81 -22.62 -19.11
C ARG A 17 -9.85 -22.84 -17.95
N ALA A 18 -8.54 -22.82 -18.25
CA ALA A 18 -7.51 -22.77 -17.22
C ALA A 18 -7.93 -21.71 -16.20
N VAL A 19 -8.34 -22.15 -15.00
CA VAL A 19 -8.67 -21.25 -13.90
C VAL A 19 -7.37 -20.51 -13.66
N ALA A 20 -7.32 -19.26 -14.09
CA ALA A 20 -6.13 -18.43 -14.02
C ALA A 20 -5.66 -18.45 -12.57
N SER A 21 -4.66 -19.28 -12.30
CA SER A 21 -4.10 -19.38 -10.96
C SER A 21 -3.67 -17.96 -10.60
N ALA A 22 -3.86 -17.56 -9.34
CA ALA A 22 -3.50 -16.21 -8.88
C ALA A 22 -2.02 -15.84 -9.12
N ARG A 23 -1.20 -16.77 -9.64
CA ARG A 23 0.20 -16.62 -10.04
C ARG A 23 0.42 -16.31 -11.53
N GLY A 24 -0.61 -16.38 -12.39
CA GLY A 24 -0.48 -16.32 -13.85
C GLY A 24 -0.95 -15.02 -14.52
N LEU A 25 -1.12 -13.92 -13.79
CA LEU A 25 -1.44 -12.64 -14.44
C LEU A 25 -0.20 -12.12 -15.18
N PRO A 26 -0.32 -11.66 -16.45
CA PRO A 26 0.81 -11.13 -17.20
C PRO A 26 1.52 -10.02 -16.40
N SER A 27 2.84 -10.15 -16.26
CA SER A 27 3.68 -9.26 -15.44
C SER A 27 3.72 -7.81 -15.94
N VAL A 28 3.29 -7.59 -17.18
CA VAL A 28 3.36 -6.31 -17.92
C VAL A 28 2.02 -5.58 -17.96
N VAL A 29 1.12 -5.82 -17.01
CA VAL A 29 -0.13 -5.07 -16.91
C VAL A 29 0.07 -3.91 -15.95
N ASP A 30 -0.08 -2.66 -16.42
CA ASP A 30 -0.08 -1.47 -15.55
C ASP A 30 -1.09 -1.68 -14.41
N PRO A 31 -0.62 -1.81 -13.15
CA PRO A 31 -1.50 -2.07 -12.01
C PRO A 31 -2.56 -0.97 -11.85
N GLY A 32 -2.26 0.27 -12.27
CA GLY A 32 -3.19 1.39 -12.18
C GLY A 32 -4.38 1.31 -13.15
N ALA A 33 -4.23 0.59 -14.27
CA ALA A 33 -5.27 0.50 -15.30
C ALA A 33 -6.46 -0.40 -14.90
N TYR A 34 -6.25 -1.33 -13.95
CA TYR A 34 -7.25 -2.34 -13.59
C TYR A 34 -7.67 -2.29 -12.12
N ARG A 35 -6.85 -1.69 -11.24
CA ARG A 35 -7.04 -1.76 -9.79
C ARG A 35 -7.63 -0.47 -9.24
N ARG A 36 -8.65 -0.59 -8.39
CA ARG A 36 -9.18 0.50 -7.58
C ARG A 36 -8.71 0.35 -6.14
N VAL A 37 -7.71 1.15 -5.76
CA VAL A 37 -7.10 1.11 -4.43
C VAL A 37 -7.18 2.51 -3.83
N LEU A 38 -7.68 2.59 -2.60
CA LEU A 38 -7.68 3.80 -1.79
C LEU A 38 -6.59 3.69 -0.72
N VAL A 39 -5.72 4.69 -0.62
CA VAL A 39 -4.73 4.78 0.45
C VAL A 39 -5.41 5.32 1.70
N ASN A 40 -5.24 4.60 2.81
CA ASN A 40 -5.63 5.06 4.14
C ASN A 40 -4.34 5.46 4.90
N PRO A 41 -4.07 6.77 5.03
CA PRO A 41 -2.86 7.24 5.70
C PRO A 41 -3.08 7.50 7.20
N PHE A 42 -4.30 7.44 7.73
CA PHE A 42 -4.62 7.95 9.08
C PHE A 42 -3.73 7.33 10.17
N LEU A 43 -3.61 6.00 10.19
CA LEU A 43 -2.72 5.31 11.13
C LEU A 43 -1.25 5.64 10.92
N GLY A 44 -0.82 5.84 9.67
CA GLY A 44 0.53 6.28 9.34
C GLY A 44 0.83 7.69 9.85
N LEU A 45 -0.12 8.62 9.67
CA LEU A 45 0.00 10.00 10.11
C LEU A 45 -0.04 10.13 11.64
N LEU A 46 -0.93 9.39 12.31
CA LEU A 46 -0.98 9.33 13.77
C LEU A 46 0.31 8.76 14.35
N GLY A 47 0.81 7.66 13.77
CA GLY A 47 2.09 7.07 14.15
C GLY A 47 3.25 8.04 13.93
N ALA A 48 3.26 8.75 12.80
CA ALA A 48 4.27 9.77 12.51
C ALA A 48 4.25 10.92 13.51
N GLY A 49 3.06 11.43 13.86
CA GLY A 49 2.90 12.47 14.87
C GLY A 49 3.42 12.02 16.25
N ALA A 50 3.03 10.81 16.68
CA ALA A 50 3.51 10.23 17.94
C ALA A 50 5.04 10.04 17.94
N TRP A 51 5.60 9.57 16.83
CA TRP A 51 7.04 9.39 16.67
C TRP A 51 7.80 10.72 16.73
N VAL A 52 7.31 11.76 16.04
CA VAL A 52 7.90 13.12 16.08
C VAL A 52 7.83 13.71 17.49
N ALA A 53 6.70 13.53 18.20
CA ALA A 53 6.54 13.98 19.57
C ALA A 53 7.54 13.28 20.52
N ALA A 54 7.70 11.95 20.38
CA ALA A 54 8.68 11.19 21.14
C ALA A 54 10.12 11.62 20.83
N ALA A 55 10.47 11.80 19.56
CA ALA A 55 11.78 12.28 19.14
C ALA A 55 12.09 13.65 19.74
N ARG A 56 11.13 14.58 19.68
CA ARG A 56 11.26 15.91 20.29
C ARG A 56 11.44 15.82 21.81
N ALA A 57 10.67 14.97 22.49
CA ALA A 57 10.81 14.78 23.93
C ALA A 57 12.22 14.28 24.30
N VAL A 58 12.75 13.28 23.58
CA VAL A 58 14.11 12.77 23.81
C VAL A 58 15.17 13.86 23.61
N LEU A 59 15.00 14.72 22.61
CA LEU A 59 15.95 15.82 22.33
C LEU A 59 15.88 16.93 23.38
N VAL A 60 14.71 17.23 23.92
CA VAL A 60 14.51 18.34 24.89
C VAL A 60 14.83 17.92 26.32
N VAL A 61 14.51 16.69 26.72
CA VAL A 61 14.66 16.21 28.10
C VAL A 61 16.14 16.05 28.51
N GLY A 62 17.08 16.13 27.56
CA GLY A 62 18.51 16.14 27.89
C GLY A 62 18.96 14.85 28.56
N VAL A 63 18.49 13.70 28.07
CA VAL A 63 18.84 12.39 28.65
C VAL A 63 20.34 12.13 28.44
N GLU A 64 21.07 11.93 29.54
CA GLU A 64 22.51 11.64 29.53
C GLU A 64 22.83 10.17 29.84
N GLY A 65 24.09 9.78 29.64
CA GLY A 65 24.57 8.42 29.89
C GLY A 65 24.04 7.36 28.91
N MET A 66 24.03 6.09 29.36
CA MET A 66 23.68 4.94 28.50
C MET A 66 22.22 4.93 28.01
N ALA A 67 21.33 5.73 28.61
CA ALA A 67 19.94 5.81 28.18
C ALA A 67 19.79 6.51 26.82
N ARG A 68 20.64 7.48 26.49
CA ARG A 68 20.57 8.24 25.23
C ARG A 68 20.75 7.36 23.97
N PRO A 69 21.81 6.55 23.83
CA PRO A 69 21.97 5.70 22.65
C PRO A 69 20.83 4.68 22.51
N LEU A 70 20.33 4.13 23.62
CA LEU A 70 19.18 3.21 23.60
C LEU A 70 17.91 3.89 23.08
N LEU A 71 17.61 5.11 23.53
CA LEU A 71 16.47 5.89 23.04
C LEU A 71 16.61 6.22 21.55
N LEU A 72 17.82 6.55 21.08
CA LEU A 72 18.09 6.78 19.66
C LEU A 72 17.86 5.52 18.82
N VAL A 73 18.27 4.35 19.31
CA VAL A 73 17.98 3.07 18.65
C VAL A 73 16.48 2.82 18.57
N TRP A 74 15.73 3.07 19.65
CA TRP A 74 14.27 2.95 19.64
C TRP A 74 13.61 3.91 18.64
N LEU A 75 14.07 5.15 18.56
CA LEU A 75 13.59 6.11 17.55
C LEU A 75 13.88 5.61 16.13
N LEU A 76 15.08 5.08 15.87
CA LEU A 76 15.43 4.51 14.56
C LEU A 76 14.53 3.32 14.20
N VAL A 77 14.29 2.40 15.14
CA VAL A 77 13.37 1.27 14.95
C VAL A 77 11.96 1.78 14.64
N GLY A 78 11.48 2.79 15.37
CA GLY A 78 10.19 3.43 15.13
C GLY A 78 10.09 4.00 13.70
N ALA A 79 11.12 4.69 13.23
CA ALA A 79 11.17 5.26 11.88
C ALA A 79 11.10 4.18 10.80
N ILE A 80 11.78 3.04 11.00
CA ILE A 80 11.75 1.90 10.07
C ILE A 80 10.38 1.21 10.05
N LEU A 81 9.67 1.18 11.18
CA LEU A 81 8.36 0.56 11.31
C LEU A 81 7.22 1.46 10.81
N LEU A 82 7.39 2.78 10.82
CA LEU A 82 6.39 3.77 10.43
C LEU A 82 5.72 3.50 9.08
N PRO A 83 6.45 3.17 7.99
CA PRO A 83 5.86 2.89 6.69
C PRO A 83 4.88 1.71 6.72
N ARG A 84 4.97 0.80 7.71
CA ARG A 84 4.07 -0.35 7.86
C ARG A 84 2.68 0.03 8.35
N LEU A 85 2.52 1.23 8.90
CA LEU A 85 1.24 1.76 9.40
C LEU A 85 0.38 2.32 8.26
N PHE A 86 0.95 2.63 7.10
CA PHE A 86 0.19 3.04 5.93
C PHE A 86 -0.57 1.84 5.37
N GLN A 87 -1.87 2.02 5.18
CA GLN A 87 -2.76 0.97 4.71
C GLN A 87 -3.30 1.29 3.32
N PHE A 88 -3.70 0.24 2.61
CA PHE A 88 -4.52 0.36 1.41
C PHE A 88 -5.87 -0.31 1.67
N HIS A 89 -6.89 0.13 0.94
CA HIS A 89 -8.21 -0.45 0.91
C HIS A 89 -8.58 -0.72 -0.56
N CYS A 90 -8.94 -1.96 -0.89
CA CYS A 90 -9.38 -2.31 -2.24
C CYS A 90 -10.87 -2.00 -2.40
N LEU A 91 -11.21 -1.10 -3.32
CA LEU A 91 -12.61 -0.69 -3.56
C LEU A 91 -13.44 -1.78 -4.27
N ASP A 92 -12.79 -2.81 -4.83
CA ASP A 92 -13.49 -3.88 -5.54
C ASP A 92 -13.98 -5.00 -4.60
N CYS A 93 -13.18 -5.34 -3.57
CA CYS A 93 -13.49 -6.42 -2.61
C CYS A 93 -13.57 -5.97 -1.15
N GLY A 94 -13.32 -4.70 -0.84
CA GLY A 94 -13.31 -4.15 0.52
C GLY A 94 -12.10 -4.55 1.37
N ARG A 95 -11.17 -5.37 0.86
CA ARG A 95 -10.02 -5.85 1.65
C ARG A 95 -9.05 -4.72 1.98
N THR A 96 -8.65 -4.63 3.25
CA THR A 96 -7.58 -3.76 3.72
C THR A 96 -6.25 -4.50 3.86
N GLY A 97 -5.14 -3.78 3.76
CA GLY A 97 -3.81 -4.36 3.96
C GLY A 97 -2.72 -3.31 4.04
N ARG A 98 -1.47 -3.75 4.25
CA ARG A 98 -0.31 -2.84 4.28
C ARG A 98 -0.04 -2.26 2.90
N LEU A 99 0.14 -0.94 2.82
CA LEU A 99 0.36 -0.23 1.57
C LEU A 99 1.51 -0.84 0.78
N ALA A 100 2.66 -1.13 1.39
CA ALA A 100 3.80 -1.75 0.69
C ALA A 100 3.48 -3.06 -0.07
N ARG A 101 2.40 -3.77 0.31
CA ARG A 101 1.95 -5.02 -0.35
C ARG A 101 0.79 -4.81 -1.32
N TRP A 102 0.39 -3.57 -1.62
CA TRP A 102 -0.74 -3.26 -2.51
C TRP A 102 -0.57 -3.89 -3.90
N ARG A 103 0.66 -3.95 -4.43
CA ARG A 103 0.96 -4.56 -5.74
C ARG A 103 0.75 -6.08 -5.76
N ARG A 104 0.83 -6.74 -4.60
CA ARG A 104 0.64 -8.20 -4.48
C ARG A 104 -0.81 -8.58 -4.25
N HIS A 105 -1.69 -7.61 -4.00
CA HIS A 105 -3.12 -7.88 -3.82
C HIS A 105 -3.78 -8.17 -5.17
N VAL A 106 -4.32 -9.37 -5.31
CA VAL A 106 -5.13 -9.81 -6.46
C VAL A 106 -6.55 -10.05 -5.97
N CYS A 107 -7.49 -9.24 -6.45
CA CYS A 107 -8.92 -9.40 -6.22
C CYS A 107 -9.54 -10.20 -7.38
N PRO A 108 -10.50 -11.11 -7.13
CA PRO A 108 -11.18 -11.86 -8.19
C PRO A 108 -11.78 -10.96 -9.28
N LYS A 109 -12.37 -9.81 -8.90
CA LYS A 109 -12.93 -8.84 -9.86
C LYS A 109 -11.86 -8.19 -10.75
N ILE A 110 -10.67 -7.95 -10.20
CA ILE A 110 -9.53 -7.39 -10.95
C ILE A 110 -8.98 -8.44 -11.91
N ALA A 111 -8.80 -9.68 -11.43
CA ALA A 111 -8.36 -10.79 -12.27
C ALA A 111 -9.32 -11.00 -13.45
N ARG A 112 -10.63 -10.98 -13.20
CA ARG A 112 -11.67 -11.05 -14.24
C ARG A 112 -11.54 -9.93 -15.27
N ARG A 113 -11.37 -8.67 -14.84
CA ARG A 113 -11.18 -7.52 -15.74
C ARG A 113 -9.92 -7.63 -16.62
N ILE A 114 -8.83 -8.16 -16.05
CA ILE A 114 -7.59 -8.37 -16.80
C ILE A 114 -7.79 -9.44 -17.87
N VAL A 115 -8.43 -10.56 -17.52
CA VAL A 115 -8.75 -11.65 -18.47
C VAL A 115 -9.72 -11.18 -19.55
N GLU A 116 -10.74 -10.40 -19.19
CA GLU A 116 -11.70 -9.85 -20.15
C GLU A 116 -11.14 -8.69 -21.00
N GLY A 117 -9.90 -8.24 -20.74
CA GLY A 117 -9.30 -7.11 -21.46
C GLY A 117 -10.06 -5.79 -21.27
N ARG A 118 -10.81 -5.65 -20.17
CA ARG A 118 -11.66 -4.48 -19.88
C ARG A 118 -10.99 -3.58 -18.84
N PRO A 119 -10.14 -2.62 -19.26
CA PRO A 119 -9.55 -1.66 -18.33
C PRO A 119 -10.62 -0.76 -17.73
N LEU A 120 -10.26 -0.06 -16.65
CA LEU A 120 -11.11 0.94 -16.05
C LEU A 120 -11.33 2.11 -17.02
N ARG A 121 -12.59 2.53 -17.22
CA ARG A 121 -12.94 3.70 -18.03
C ARG A 121 -12.31 5.00 -17.51
N ILE A 122 -12.15 5.10 -16.19
CA ILE A 122 -11.50 6.22 -15.51
C ILE A 122 -10.27 5.67 -14.78
N ARG A 123 -9.09 6.21 -15.11
CA ARG A 123 -7.86 5.88 -14.39
C ARG A 123 -7.94 6.44 -12.97
N TRP A 124 -7.81 5.55 -11.99
CA TRP A 124 -7.75 5.96 -10.60
C TRP A 124 -6.34 6.50 -10.28
N PRO A 125 -6.23 7.55 -9.45
CA PRO A 125 -4.93 8.05 -9.03
C PRO A 125 -4.15 6.93 -8.37
N GLY A 126 -2.88 6.78 -8.76
CA GLY A 126 -2.00 5.79 -8.16
C GLY A 126 -1.79 6.06 -6.66
N PRO A 127 -1.34 5.06 -5.88
CA PRO A 127 -1.15 5.24 -4.44
C PRO A 127 -0.18 6.37 -4.06
N ILE A 128 0.85 6.63 -4.88
CA ILE A 128 1.78 7.74 -4.65
C ILE A 128 1.08 9.10 -4.84
N ALA A 129 0.28 9.25 -5.89
CA ALA A 129 -0.50 10.47 -6.11
C ALA A 129 -1.47 10.74 -4.94
N GLN A 130 -2.13 9.68 -4.44
CA GLN A 130 -3.00 9.79 -3.27
C GLN A 130 -2.23 10.20 -2.01
N LEU A 131 -1.03 9.65 -1.77
CA LEU A 131 -0.17 10.06 -0.66
C LEU A 131 0.25 11.53 -0.76
N VAL A 132 0.59 12.01 -1.96
CA VAL A 132 0.94 13.42 -2.20
C VAL A 132 -0.25 14.33 -1.89
N VAL A 133 -1.45 13.99 -2.38
CA VAL A 133 -2.69 14.73 -2.07
C VAL A 133 -2.93 14.78 -0.56
N TRP A 134 -2.79 13.64 0.13
CA TRP A 134 -2.88 13.59 1.60
C TRP A 134 -1.83 14.44 2.30
N GLY A 135 -0.61 14.50 1.77
CA GLY A 135 0.45 15.39 2.26
C GLY A 135 0.06 16.86 2.14
N TYR A 136 -0.50 17.27 1.00
CA TYR A 136 -1.03 18.63 0.81
C TYR A 136 -2.17 18.95 1.76
N VAL A 137 -3.15 18.04 1.90
CA VAL A 137 -4.27 18.21 2.84
C VAL A 137 -3.75 18.39 4.26
N LEU A 138 -2.81 17.56 4.69
CA LEU A 138 -2.20 17.68 6.01
C LEU A 138 -1.47 19.02 6.19
N ALA A 139 -0.69 19.46 5.20
CA ALA A 139 0.01 20.74 5.25
C ALA A 139 -0.96 21.92 5.38
N VAL A 140 -2.05 21.93 4.61
CA VAL A 140 -3.10 22.95 4.70
C VAL A 140 -3.75 22.95 6.08
N VAL A 141 -4.12 21.78 6.61
CA VAL A 141 -4.69 21.66 7.96
C VAL A 141 -3.73 22.22 9.01
N LEU A 142 -2.44 21.91 8.93
CA LEU A 142 -1.44 22.44 9.86
C LEU A 142 -1.29 23.96 9.78
N VAL A 143 -1.30 24.53 8.57
CA VAL A 143 -1.28 25.99 8.36
C VAL A 143 -2.53 26.63 8.97
N LEU A 144 -3.72 26.10 8.68
CA LEU A 144 -4.97 26.61 9.22
C LEU A 144 -5.02 26.51 10.75
N VAL A 145 -4.57 25.41 11.35
CA VAL A 145 -4.45 25.28 12.80
C VAL A 145 -3.46 26.32 13.34
N ARG A 146 -2.33 26.55 12.68
CA ARG A 146 -1.32 27.51 13.14
C ARG A 146 -1.81 28.96 13.11
N ILE A 147 -2.64 29.31 12.12
CA ILE A 147 -3.25 30.63 11.95
C ILE A 147 -4.46 30.78 12.89
N GLY A 148 -5.27 29.73 12.99
CA GLY A 148 -6.54 29.72 13.72
C GLY A 148 -6.40 29.50 15.23
N VAL A 149 -5.24 29.09 15.73
CA VAL A 149 -4.89 29.21 17.15
C VAL A 149 -4.54 30.68 17.38
N PRO A 150 -5.46 31.50 17.94
CA PRO A 150 -5.10 32.84 18.34
C PRO A 150 -4.04 32.65 19.41
N THR A 151 -2.87 33.25 19.23
CA THR A 151 -1.90 33.37 20.32
C THR A 151 -2.54 34.25 21.38
N SER A 152 -3.31 33.66 22.29
CA SER A 152 -3.72 34.30 23.53
C SER A 152 -2.46 34.54 24.35
N ARG A 153 -1.86 35.70 24.13
CA ARG A 153 -0.94 36.32 25.08
C ARG A 153 -1.75 37.07 26.11
#